data_AF-A0A7C3YT45-F1
#
_entry.id   AF-A0A7C3YT45-F1
#
_cell.length_a   1.000
_cell.length_b   1.000
_cell.length_c   1.000
_cell.angle_alpha   90.00
_cell.angle_beta   90.00
_cell.angle_gamma   90.00
#
_symmetry.space_group_name_H-M   'P 1'
#
loop_
_entity.id
_entity.type
_entity.pdbx_description
1 polymer ?
#
loop_
_entity_poly.entity_id
_entity_poly.type
_entity_poly.pdbx_seq_one_letter_code
_entity_poly.pdbx_strand_id
1 'polypeptide(L)'
;MTKNICHRLRAPILGAMLIPINCYWVVKSEIVIASIHATVLSIFFNVIFTLFIITILNNLVSKFSHNSLSSGEMLIIYVMLSVSTGLFGIDLMTLLVPMMGHSTWFATPENEWKELFSPYIPKDLVVTDMKVLKGYYEGESSFWRVENFMAWIKPICLWSIFIISLFMTTLFINVILRKGWVEHEKLSYPIIQLPMEMSSGKFYQNKAMWIGFGLAFLIDLLAGLHELFPVVPAPRVKWYNLAPFF
;
A
#
# COMPACT_ATOMS: atom_id res chain seq x y z
N MET A 1 -23.72 -23.98 -14.09
CA MET A 1 -22.52 -24.06 -13.22
C MET A 1 -21.47 -22.99 -13.55
N THR A 2 -21.19 -22.70 -14.82
CA THR A 2 -20.21 -21.69 -15.29
C THR A 2 -20.54 -20.22 -14.95
N LYS A 3 -21.82 -19.81 -14.99
CA LYS A 3 -22.25 -18.44 -14.62
C LYS A 3 -21.90 -18.06 -13.16
N ASN A 4 -21.99 -19.02 -12.22
CA ASN A 4 -21.69 -18.77 -10.81
C ASN A 4 -20.19 -18.64 -10.52
N ILE A 5 -19.33 -19.28 -11.32
CA ILE A 5 -17.87 -19.17 -11.18
C ILE A 5 -17.40 -17.81 -11.71
N CYS A 6 -17.94 -17.36 -12.83
CA CYS A 6 -17.61 -16.06 -13.41
C CYS A 6 -17.98 -14.89 -12.48
N HIS A 7 -19.11 -14.98 -11.77
CA HIS A 7 -19.46 -14.01 -10.73
C HIS A 7 -18.53 -14.08 -9.51
N ARG A 8 -18.04 -15.25 -9.10
CA ARG A 8 -17.13 -15.37 -7.96
C ARG A 8 -15.73 -14.79 -8.23
N LEU A 9 -15.27 -14.82 -9.48
CA LEU A 9 -13.91 -14.38 -9.83
C LEU A 9 -13.81 -12.90 -10.23
N ARG A 10 -14.93 -12.20 -10.49
CA ARG A 10 -14.88 -10.81 -10.95
C ARG A 10 -14.22 -9.86 -9.95
N ALA A 11 -14.51 -10.01 -8.65
CA ALA A 11 -13.91 -9.18 -7.61
C ALA A 11 -12.42 -9.48 -7.41
N PRO A 12 -11.98 -10.76 -7.32
CA PRO A 12 -10.57 -11.09 -7.35
C PRO A 12 -9.82 -10.54 -8.57
N ILE A 13 -10.41 -10.63 -9.77
CA ILE A 13 -9.79 -10.11 -10.99
C ILE A 13 -9.67 -8.59 -10.93
N LEU A 14 -10.73 -7.89 -10.54
CA LEU A 14 -10.71 -6.43 -10.40
C LEU A 14 -9.70 -5.98 -9.33
N GLY A 15 -9.67 -6.67 -8.19
CA GLY A 15 -8.67 -6.45 -7.14
C GLY A 15 -7.25 -6.65 -7.68
N ALA A 16 -6.98 -7.74 -8.40
CA ALA A 16 -5.68 -8.01 -9.00
C ALA A 16 -5.24 -6.94 -10.01
N MET A 17 -6.17 -6.40 -10.80
CA MET A 17 -5.91 -5.28 -11.71
C MET A 17 -5.61 -3.97 -10.97
N LEU A 18 -6.24 -3.74 -9.82
CA LEU A 18 -6.05 -2.53 -9.02
C LEU A 18 -4.79 -2.57 -8.16
N ILE A 19 -4.28 -3.75 -7.79
CA ILE A 19 -3.08 -3.89 -6.94
C ILE A 19 -1.87 -3.12 -7.51
N PRO A 20 -1.45 -3.29 -8.78
CA PRO A 20 -0.30 -2.55 -9.31
C PRO A 20 -0.47 -1.03 -9.27
N ILE A 21 -1.70 -0.55 -9.55
CA ILE A 21 -2.03 0.88 -9.50
C ILE A 21 -1.94 1.39 -8.06
N ASN A 22 -2.46 0.63 -7.11
CA ASN A 22 -2.42 0.95 -5.69
C ASN A 22 -0.97 0.97 -5.15
N CYS A 23 -0.17 -0.06 -5.46
CA CYS A 23 1.23 -0.13 -5.07
C CYS A 23 2.05 1.01 -5.68
N TYR A 24 1.80 1.36 -6.95
CA TYR A 24 2.43 2.52 -7.58
C TYR A 24 2.09 3.82 -6.86
N TRP A 25 0.82 4.01 -6.49
CA TRP A 25 0.40 5.18 -5.72
C TRP A 25 1.14 5.26 -4.38
N VAL A 26 1.18 4.16 -3.62
CA VAL A 26 1.89 4.08 -2.33
C VAL A 26 3.37 4.45 -2.49
N VAL A 27 4.09 3.80 -3.41
CA VAL A 27 5.52 4.08 -3.61
C VAL A 27 5.74 5.54 -4.03
N LYS A 28 4.88 6.08 -4.91
CA LYS A 28 5.01 7.46 -5.35
C LYS A 28 4.77 8.46 -4.21
N SER A 29 3.74 8.24 -3.38
CA SER A 29 3.43 9.15 -2.27
C SER A 29 4.46 9.07 -1.14
N GLU A 30 4.92 7.87 -0.80
CA GLU A 30 5.76 7.63 0.37
C GLU A 30 7.24 7.86 0.10
N ILE A 31 7.75 7.43 -1.06
CA ILE A 31 9.18 7.45 -1.36
C ILE A 31 9.55 8.63 -2.25
N VAL A 32 8.77 8.87 -3.31
CA VAL A 32 9.16 9.86 -4.32
C VAL A 32 8.75 11.27 -3.92
N ILE A 33 7.51 11.44 -3.46
CA ILE A 33 7.00 12.74 -3.00
C ILE A 33 7.31 12.95 -1.51
N ALA A 34 7.42 11.85 -0.75
CA ALA A 34 7.72 11.85 0.68
C ALA A 34 6.81 12.81 1.51
N SER A 35 5.53 12.86 1.15
CA SER A 35 4.56 13.78 1.76
C SER A 35 3.48 13.10 2.57
N ILE A 36 3.02 11.91 2.14
CA ILE A 36 1.92 11.20 2.75
C ILE A 36 2.30 9.73 2.88
N HIS A 37 2.21 9.22 4.11
CA HIS A 37 2.51 7.83 4.46
C HIS A 37 1.22 7.07 4.74
N ALA A 38 0.74 6.33 3.76
CA ALA A 38 -0.47 5.52 3.87
C ALA A 38 -0.27 4.36 4.85
N THR A 39 0.92 3.75 4.84
CA THR A 39 1.15 2.47 5.53
C THR A 39 1.41 2.61 7.03
N VAL A 40 1.61 3.83 7.53
CA VAL A 40 1.76 4.11 8.97
C VAL A 40 0.43 4.42 9.66
N LEU A 41 -0.64 4.64 8.90
CA LEU A 41 -1.97 4.90 9.44
C LEU A 41 -2.70 3.58 9.72
N SER A 42 -3.42 3.51 10.84
CA SER A 42 -4.21 2.31 11.22
C SER A 42 -5.29 1.97 10.18
N ILE A 43 -5.81 2.97 9.47
CA ILE A 43 -6.70 2.78 8.33
C ILE A 43 -6.00 3.30 7.07
N PHE A 44 -5.83 2.43 6.10
CA PHE A 44 -5.16 2.76 4.84
C PHE A 44 -6.05 3.67 3.99
N PHE A 45 -5.79 4.98 4.05
CA PHE A 45 -6.63 5.98 3.39
C PHE A 45 -6.68 5.76 1.88
N ASN A 46 -5.60 5.29 1.25
CA ASN A 46 -5.53 4.96 -0.17
C ASN A 46 -6.57 3.89 -0.53
N VAL A 47 -6.67 2.84 0.30
CA VAL A 47 -7.64 1.75 0.10
C VAL A 47 -9.07 2.25 0.30
N ILE A 48 -9.31 3.07 1.33
CA ILE A 48 -10.63 3.68 1.59
C ILE A 48 -11.03 4.58 0.42
N PHE A 49 -10.10 5.39 -0.09
CA PHE A 49 -10.35 6.25 -1.24
C PHE A 49 -10.66 5.41 -2.49
N THR A 50 -9.88 4.37 -2.79
CA THR A 50 -10.18 3.47 -3.90
C THR A 50 -11.55 2.81 -3.75
N LEU A 51 -11.90 2.35 -2.55
CA LEU A 51 -13.22 1.78 -2.25
C LEU A 51 -14.35 2.81 -2.42
N PHE A 52 -14.10 4.07 -2.06
CA PHE A 52 -15.05 5.18 -2.26
C PHE A 52 -15.33 5.37 -3.75
N ILE A 53 -14.28 5.42 -4.59
CA ILE A 53 -14.42 5.53 -6.05
C ILE A 53 -15.15 4.31 -6.63
N ILE A 54 -14.79 3.10 -6.21
CA ILE A 54 -15.46 1.86 -6.66
C ILE A 54 -16.94 1.91 -6.31
N THR A 55 -17.31 2.37 -5.12
CA THR A 55 -18.72 2.43 -4.72
C THR A 55 -19.50 3.45 -5.53
N ILE A 56 -18.93 4.63 -5.82
CA ILE A 56 -19.56 5.62 -6.70
C ILE A 56 -19.79 5.04 -8.09
N LEU A 57 -18.74 4.44 -8.69
CA LEU A 57 -18.84 3.82 -10.01
C LEU A 57 -19.86 2.68 -10.00
N ASN A 58 -19.90 1.85 -8.95
CA ASN A 58 -20.86 0.77 -8.82
C ASN A 58 -22.30 1.27 -8.73
N ASN A 59 -22.55 2.35 -7.98
CA ASN A 59 -23.86 2.98 -7.87
C ASN A 59 -24.31 3.65 -9.17
N LEU A 60 -23.37 4.10 -10.01
CA LEU A 60 -23.69 4.59 -11.35
C LEU A 60 -24.02 3.42 -12.28
N VAL A 61 -23.22 2.35 -12.27
CA VAL A 61 -23.46 1.15 -13.08
C VAL A 61 -24.77 0.47 -12.72
N SER A 62 -25.14 0.42 -11.44
CA SER A 62 -26.40 -0.20 -10.99
C SER A 62 -27.66 0.49 -11.52
N LYS A 63 -27.56 1.77 -11.93
CA LYS A 63 -28.66 2.48 -12.60
C LYS A 63 -28.91 2.01 -14.04
N PHE A 64 -27.89 1.44 -14.68
CA PHE A 64 -27.92 1.09 -16.10
C PHE A 64 -27.75 -0.42 -16.36
N SER A 65 -27.30 -1.20 -15.38
CA SER A 65 -27.00 -2.62 -15.54
C SER A 65 -27.22 -3.42 -14.25
N HIS A 66 -27.62 -4.69 -14.42
CA HIS A 66 -27.73 -5.66 -13.33
C HIS A 66 -26.38 -6.24 -12.89
N ASN A 67 -25.28 -5.84 -13.52
CA ASN A 67 -23.92 -6.34 -13.24
C ASN A 67 -23.19 -5.59 -12.10
N SER A 68 -23.90 -4.95 -11.18
CA SER A 68 -23.27 -4.29 -10.03
C SER A 68 -22.53 -5.29 -9.12
N LEU A 69 -21.47 -4.80 -8.48
CA LEU A 69 -20.76 -5.46 -7.40
C LEU A 69 -21.64 -5.49 -6.15
N SER A 70 -21.65 -6.64 -5.50
CA SER A 70 -22.24 -6.84 -4.17
C SER A 70 -21.33 -6.31 -3.07
N SER A 71 -21.88 -6.10 -1.88
CA SER A 71 -21.11 -5.67 -0.71
C SER A 71 -19.97 -6.65 -0.37
N GLY A 72 -20.20 -7.96 -0.52
CA GLY A 72 -19.16 -8.97 -0.30
C GLY A 72 -17.99 -8.86 -1.30
N GLU A 73 -18.28 -8.53 -2.55
CA GLU A 73 -17.26 -8.36 -3.59
C GLU A 73 -16.44 -7.09 -3.39
N MET A 74 -17.07 -6.01 -2.96
CA MET A 74 -16.36 -4.79 -2.56
C MET A 74 -15.43 -5.06 -1.38
N LEU A 75 -15.88 -5.83 -0.39
CA LEU A 75 -15.06 -6.22 0.76
C LEU A 75 -13.89 -7.13 0.35
N ILE A 76 -14.06 -8.01 -0.64
CA ILE A 76 -12.94 -8.80 -1.20
C ILE A 76 -11.88 -7.85 -1.80
N ILE A 77 -12.29 -6.88 -2.60
CA ILE A 77 -11.38 -5.90 -3.20
C ILE A 77 -10.67 -5.09 -2.10
N TYR A 78 -11.41 -4.64 -1.09
CA TYR A 78 -10.85 -3.96 0.08
C TYR A 78 -9.76 -4.79 0.75
N VAL A 79 -10.03 -6.06 1.07
CA VAL A 79 -9.04 -6.95 1.71
C VAL A 79 -7.80 -7.13 0.82
N MET A 80 -7.98 -7.36 -0.48
CA MET A 80 -6.86 -7.51 -1.42
C MET A 80 -5.98 -6.26 -1.46
N LEU A 81 -6.60 -5.08 -1.52
CA LEU A 81 -5.88 -3.81 -1.54
C LEU A 81 -5.21 -3.52 -0.20
N SER A 82 -5.86 -3.80 0.92
CA SER A 82 -5.26 -3.66 2.27
C SER A 82 -4.04 -4.55 2.45
N VAL A 83 -4.13 -5.83 2.07
CA VAL A 83 -2.99 -6.76 2.14
C VAL A 83 -1.86 -6.27 1.23
N SER A 84 -2.17 -5.84 0.01
CA SER A 84 -1.14 -5.30 -0.91
C SER A 84 -0.49 -4.02 -0.38
N THR A 85 -1.26 -3.13 0.24
CA THR A 85 -0.75 -1.88 0.82
C THR A 85 0.18 -2.18 1.98
N GLY A 86 -0.22 -3.08 2.89
CA GLY A 86 0.62 -3.48 4.02
C GLY A 86 1.93 -4.16 3.57
N LEU A 87 1.90 -4.95 2.50
CA LEU A 87 3.12 -5.56 1.95
C LEU A 87 4.02 -4.55 1.24
N PHE A 88 3.47 -3.60 0.49
CA PHE A 88 4.23 -2.61 -0.29
C PHE A 88 4.51 -1.31 0.47
N GLY A 89 4.40 -1.33 1.80
CA GLY A 89 4.63 -0.16 2.64
C GLY A 89 6.10 0.20 2.85
N ILE A 90 6.29 1.37 3.46
CA ILE A 90 7.59 2.01 3.72
C ILE A 90 8.60 1.15 4.49
N ASP A 91 8.13 0.19 5.29
CA ASP A 91 8.99 -0.61 6.17
C ASP A 91 9.33 -2.00 5.60
N LEU A 92 8.75 -2.39 4.46
CA LEU A 92 9.00 -3.71 3.85
C LEU A 92 9.62 -3.59 2.47
N MET A 93 8.83 -3.39 1.41
CA MET A 93 9.33 -3.50 0.03
C MET A 93 10.25 -2.35 -0.36
N THR A 94 9.96 -1.15 0.12
CA THR A 94 10.74 0.07 -0.14
C THR A 94 12.14 0.01 0.49
N LEU A 95 12.32 -0.75 1.58
CA LEU A 95 13.63 -0.99 2.19
C LEU A 95 14.29 -2.25 1.60
N LEU A 96 13.53 -3.32 1.45
CA LEU A 96 14.04 -4.61 1.01
C LEU A 96 14.67 -4.53 -0.38
N VAL A 97 13.99 -3.87 -1.34
CA VAL A 97 14.47 -3.80 -2.73
C VAL A 97 15.83 -3.11 -2.83
N PRO A 98 16.05 -1.91 -2.26
CA PRO A 98 17.38 -1.31 -2.19
C PRO A 98 18.39 -2.16 -1.42
N MET A 99 18.01 -2.71 -0.27
CA MET A 99 18.94 -3.47 0.59
C MET A 99 19.56 -4.67 -0.12
N MET A 100 18.86 -5.30 -1.06
CA MET A 100 19.41 -6.43 -1.84
C MET A 100 20.67 -6.07 -2.64
N GLY A 101 20.86 -4.82 -3.05
CA GLY A 101 22.06 -4.38 -3.79
C GLY A 101 22.97 -3.42 -3.02
N HIS A 102 22.44 -2.78 -1.98
CA HIS A 102 23.08 -1.64 -1.31
C HIS A 102 24.42 -2.00 -0.67
N SER A 103 24.50 -3.12 0.04
CA SER A 103 25.73 -3.53 0.73
C SER A 103 26.88 -3.78 -0.23
N THR A 104 26.59 -4.29 -1.44
CA THR A 104 27.61 -4.55 -2.46
C THR A 104 27.99 -3.26 -3.19
N TRP A 105 27.00 -2.46 -3.59
CA TRP A 105 27.23 -1.25 -4.40
C TRP A 105 27.99 -0.16 -3.65
N PHE A 106 27.65 0.05 -2.38
CA PHE A 106 28.25 1.10 -1.54
C PHE A 106 29.44 0.61 -0.70
N ALA A 107 29.97 -0.59 -0.94
CA ALA A 107 31.18 -1.05 -0.25
C ALA A 107 32.43 -0.36 -0.82
N THR A 108 32.89 0.70 -0.16
CA THR A 108 34.11 1.42 -0.51
C THR A 108 35.27 1.03 0.41
N PRO A 109 36.54 1.21 -0.01
CA PRO A 109 37.68 0.92 0.87
C PRO A 109 37.65 1.69 2.19
N GLU A 110 37.07 2.91 2.21
CA GLU A 110 37.04 3.78 3.39
C GLU A 110 36.03 3.31 4.45
N ASN A 111 34.96 2.63 4.03
CA ASN A 111 33.97 2.10 4.98
C ASN A 111 34.22 0.64 5.36
N GLU A 112 35.13 -0.05 4.65
CA GLU A 112 35.53 -1.44 4.90
C GLU A 112 34.34 -2.42 4.92
N TRP A 113 33.21 -2.08 4.29
CA TRP A 113 32.01 -2.91 4.37
C TRP A 113 32.19 -4.29 3.74
N LYS A 114 33.08 -4.37 2.75
CA LYS A 114 33.42 -5.63 2.09
C LYS A 114 34.10 -6.58 3.08
N GLU A 115 35.02 -6.08 3.90
CA GLU A 115 35.76 -6.86 4.89
C GLU A 115 34.90 -7.15 6.13
N LEU A 116 34.15 -6.15 6.59
CA LEU A 116 33.37 -6.22 7.83
C LEU A 116 32.07 -7.00 7.69
N PHE A 117 31.32 -6.82 6.59
CA PHE A 117 29.95 -7.32 6.47
C PHE A 117 29.75 -8.40 5.41
N SER A 118 30.44 -8.30 4.26
CA SER A 118 30.28 -9.29 3.17
C SER A 118 30.44 -10.76 3.59
N PRO A 119 31.33 -11.12 4.54
CA PRO A 119 31.45 -12.52 5.01
C PRO A 119 30.20 -13.06 5.70
N TYR A 120 29.36 -12.19 6.28
CA TYR A 120 28.18 -12.56 7.04
C TYR A 120 26.87 -12.44 6.24
N ILE A 121 26.92 -11.82 5.05
CA ILE A 121 25.75 -11.64 4.20
C ILE A 121 25.58 -12.86 3.28
N PRO A 122 24.44 -13.57 3.35
CA PRO A 122 24.18 -14.67 2.43
C PRO A 122 24.11 -14.18 0.99
N LYS A 123 25.08 -14.60 0.17
CA LYS A 123 25.19 -14.18 -1.25
C LYS A 123 23.95 -14.51 -2.09
N ASP A 124 23.14 -15.44 -1.65
CA ASP A 124 21.90 -15.85 -2.34
C ASP A 124 20.73 -14.88 -2.11
N LEU A 125 20.79 -14.07 -1.05
CA LEU A 125 19.75 -13.09 -0.68
C LEU A 125 20.03 -11.68 -1.20
N VAL A 126 21.19 -11.47 -1.82
CA VAL A 126 21.67 -10.17 -2.30
C VAL A 126 22.17 -10.28 -3.73
N VAL A 127 22.25 -9.15 -4.41
CA VAL A 127 22.88 -9.04 -5.73
C VAL A 127 24.33 -8.61 -5.52
N THR A 128 25.26 -9.45 -5.95
CA THR A 128 26.70 -9.21 -5.79
C THR A 128 27.39 -8.76 -7.09
N ASP A 129 26.71 -8.83 -8.23
CA ASP A 129 27.29 -8.48 -9.53
C ASP A 129 27.29 -6.96 -9.74
N MET A 130 28.47 -6.36 -9.72
CA MET A 130 28.64 -4.91 -9.87
C MET A 130 28.22 -4.38 -11.24
N LYS A 131 28.28 -5.18 -12.31
CA LYS A 131 27.81 -4.78 -13.65
C LYS A 131 26.29 -4.65 -13.68
N VAL A 132 25.60 -5.59 -13.04
CA VAL A 132 24.15 -5.56 -12.89
C VAL A 132 23.73 -4.40 -11.98
N LEU A 133 24.42 -4.21 -10.86
CA LEU A 133 24.13 -3.11 -9.93
C LEU A 133 24.38 -1.73 -10.56
N LYS A 134 25.40 -1.59 -11.42
CA LYS A 134 25.64 -0.36 -12.18
C LYS A 134 24.40 0.04 -12.99
N GLY A 135 23.81 -0.91 -13.72
CA GLY A 135 22.57 -0.65 -14.48
C GLY A 135 21.34 -0.34 -13.61
N TYR A 136 21.31 -0.82 -12.36
CA TYR A 136 20.24 -0.52 -11.40
C TYR A 136 20.39 0.87 -10.77
N TYR A 137 21.61 1.26 -10.37
CA TYR A 137 21.86 2.53 -9.68
C TYR A 137 22.08 3.71 -10.62
N GLU A 138 22.83 3.53 -11.71
CA GLU A 138 23.14 4.61 -12.66
C GLU A 138 22.10 4.72 -13.78
N GLY A 139 21.28 3.68 -13.99
CA GLY A 139 20.30 3.64 -15.06
C GLY A 139 20.86 3.12 -16.40
N GLU A 140 20.28 3.58 -17.51
CA GLU A 140 20.61 3.18 -18.90
C GLU A 140 20.59 1.67 -19.20
N SER A 141 19.97 0.89 -18.33
CA SER A 141 19.82 -0.57 -18.46
C SER A 141 18.35 -0.96 -18.37
N SER A 142 18.06 -2.22 -18.71
CA SER A 142 16.72 -2.79 -18.59
C SER A 142 16.75 -4.02 -17.70
N PHE A 143 15.82 -4.09 -16.75
CA PHE A 143 15.64 -5.27 -15.90
C PHE A 143 15.45 -6.56 -16.72
N TRP A 144 14.82 -6.45 -17.90
CA TRP A 144 14.48 -7.58 -18.75
C TRP A 144 15.64 -8.17 -19.56
N ARG A 145 16.85 -7.60 -19.45
CA ARG A 145 18.05 -8.26 -19.99
C ARG A 145 18.30 -9.55 -19.21
N VAL A 146 18.64 -10.62 -19.93
CA VAL A 146 18.83 -11.96 -19.33
C VAL A 146 19.82 -11.92 -18.16
N GLU A 147 20.93 -11.21 -18.30
CA GLU A 147 21.96 -11.06 -17.27
C GLU A 147 21.41 -10.42 -15.98
N ASN A 148 20.70 -9.31 -16.12
CA ASN A 148 20.08 -8.62 -14.99
C ASN A 148 19.01 -9.50 -14.35
N PHE A 149 18.09 -10.06 -15.15
CA PHE A 149 17.02 -10.90 -14.64
C PHE A 149 17.56 -12.11 -13.84
N MET A 150 18.59 -12.79 -14.36
CA MET A 150 19.19 -13.94 -13.70
C MET A 150 19.91 -13.58 -12.39
N ALA A 151 20.53 -12.40 -12.32
CA ALA A 151 21.17 -11.94 -11.09
C ALA A 151 20.15 -11.61 -9.98
N TRP A 152 18.95 -11.16 -10.35
CA TRP A 152 17.91 -10.76 -9.39
C TRP A 152 16.91 -11.87 -9.04
N ILE A 153 16.65 -12.83 -9.94
CA ILE A 153 15.57 -13.81 -9.75
C ILE A 153 15.77 -14.68 -8.51
N LYS A 154 17.01 -15.10 -8.21
CA LYS A 154 17.29 -15.94 -7.04
C LYS A 154 17.02 -15.20 -5.72
N PRO A 155 17.57 -13.99 -5.47
CA PRO A 155 17.19 -13.16 -4.32
C PRO A 155 15.68 -12.92 -4.24
N ILE A 156 15.03 -12.55 -5.35
CA ILE A 156 13.59 -12.27 -5.40
C ILE A 156 12.79 -13.50 -4.96
N CYS A 157 13.13 -14.69 -5.46
CA CYS A 157 12.45 -15.93 -5.09
C CYS A 157 12.62 -16.26 -3.61
N LEU A 158 13.84 -16.17 -3.06
CA LEU A 158 14.09 -16.47 -1.65
C LEU A 158 13.38 -15.50 -0.70
N TRP A 159 13.45 -14.20 -1.00
CA TRP A 159 12.72 -13.19 -0.24
C TRP A 159 11.20 -13.36 -0.36
N SER A 160 10.69 -13.70 -1.55
CA SER A 160 9.27 -13.99 -1.74
C SER A 160 8.80 -15.17 -0.89
N ILE A 161 9.57 -16.26 -0.84
CA ILE A 161 9.28 -17.42 0.02
C ILE A 161 9.26 -17.00 1.50
N PHE A 162 10.25 -16.23 1.93
CA PHE A 162 10.31 -15.72 3.30
C PHE A 162 9.09 -14.85 3.65
N ILE A 163 8.74 -13.90 2.79
CA ILE A 163 7.59 -12.99 2.99
C ILE A 163 6.28 -13.76 3.02
N ILE A 164 6.09 -14.73 2.12
CA ILE A 164 4.89 -15.60 2.13
C ILE A 164 4.83 -16.40 3.43
N SER A 165 5.95 -16.96 3.88
CA SER A 165 6.03 -17.71 5.15
C SER A 165 5.69 -16.81 6.35
N LEU A 166 6.22 -15.59 6.38
CA LEU A 166 5.92 -14.60 7.41
C LEU A 166 4.44 -14.25 7.43
N PHE A 167 3.86 -13.98 6.25
CA PHE A 167 2.44 -13.67 6.10
C PHE A 167 1.54 -14.85 6.52
N MET A 168 1.89 -16.07 6.16
CA MET A 168 1.15 -17.26 6.60
C MET A 168 1.23 -17.44 8.11
N THR A 169 2.38 -17.17 8.71
CA THR A 169 2.57 -17.24 10.16
C THR A 169 1.67 -16.23 10.87
N THR A 170 1.65 -14.97 10.44
CA THR A 170 0.77 -13.95 11.03
C THR A 170 -0.71 -14.27 10.80
N LEU A 171 -1.06 -14.85 9.66
CA LEU A 171 -2.42 -15.32 9.38
C LEU A 171 -2.82 -16.47 10.31
N PHE A 172 -1.96 -17.45 10.56
CA PHE A 172 -2.23 -18.55 11.49
C PHE A 172 -2.36 -18.07 12.94
N ILE A 173 -1.51 -17.14 13.37
CA ILE A 173 -1.64 -16.50 14.68
C ILE A 173 -3.02 -15.83 14.79
N ASN A 174 -3.43 -15.06 13.77
CA ASN A 174 -4.75 -14.44 13.74
C ASN A 174 -5.89 -15.48 13.82
N VAL A 175 -5.80 -16.60 13.11
CA VAL A 175 -6.82 -17.66 13.16
C VAL A 175 -6.96 -18.26 14.56
N ILE A 176 -5.84 -18.51 15.24
CA ILE A 176 -5.83 -19.05 16.61
C ILE A 176 -6.41 -18.04 17.61
N LEU A 177 -5.95 -16.79 17.56
CA LEU A 177 -6.34 -15.75 18.53
C LEU A 177 -7.74 -15.20 18.29
N ARG A 178 -8.23 -15.23 17.04
CA ARG A 178 -9.55 -14.69 16.66
C ARG A 178 -10.67 -15.19 17.57
N LYS A 179 -10.69 -16.48 17.91
CA LYS A 179 -11.76 -17.04 18.75
C LYS A 179 -11.74 -16.46 20.16
N GLY A 180 -10.56 -16.37 20.77
CA GLY A 180 -10.37 -15.78 22.10
C GLY A 180 -10.80 -14.31 22.13
N TRP A 181 -10.29 -13.52 21.18
CA TRP A 181 -10.60 -12.09 21.08
C TRP A 181 -12.07 -11.79 20.83
N VAL A 182 -12.74 -12.58 19.97
CA VAL A 182 -14.14 -12.35 19.63
C VAL A 182 -15.09 -12.82 20.73
N GLU A 183 -14.91 -14.04 21.24
CA GLU A 183 -15.89 -14.66 22.14
C GLU A 183 -15.68 -14.27 23.61
N HIS A 184 -14.43 -14.16 24.06
CA HIS A 184 -14.11 -13.95 25.47
C HIS A 184 -13.81 -12.47 25.77
N GLU A 185 -12.92 -11.86 24.99
CA GLU A 185 -12.49 -10.47 25.22
C GLU A 185 -13.41 -9.43 24.57
N LYS A 186 -14.29 -9.87 23.66
CA LYS A 186 -15.21 -9.00 22.89
C LYS A 186 -14.48 -7.80 22.26
N LEU A 187 -13.30 -8.07 21.71
CA LEU A 187 -12.49 -7.05 21.08
C LEU A 187 -13.29 -6.38 19.95
N SER A 188 -13.36 -5.05 20.00
CA SER A 188 -14.01 -4.27 18.95
C SER A 188 -13.07 -4.12 17.75
N TYR A 189 -13.61 -4.28 16.54
CA TYR A 189 -12.88 -4.08 15.28
C TYR A 189 -13.38 -2.80 14.57
N PRO A 190 -13.03 -1.60 15.05
CA PRO A 190 -13.57 -0.35 14.51
C PRO A 190 -13.08 -0.06 13.09
N ILE A 191 -11.88 -0.51 12.72
CA ILE A 191 -11.25 -0.20 11.43
C ILE A 191 -12.05 -0.75 10.25
N ILE A 192 -12.73 -1.89 10.42
CA ILE A 192 -13.52 -2.53 9.35
C ILE A 192 -14.92 -1.90 9.18
N GLN A 193 -15.40 -1.12 10.15
CA GLN A 193 -16.75 -0.56 10.13
C GLN A 193 -16.98 0.36 8.93
N LEU A 194 -16.03 1.26 8.65
CA LEU A 194 -16.13 2.19 7.54
C LEU A 194 -16.21 1.48 6.17
N PRO A 195 -15.28 0.56 5.81
CA PRO A 195 -15.40 -0.24 4.60
C PRO A 195 -16.71 -1.03 4.48
N MET A 196 -17.22 -1.60 5.58
CA MET A 196 -18.49 -2.33 5.58
C MET A 196 -19.67 -1.41 5.29
N GLU A 197 -19.75 -0.27 5.97
CA GLU A 197 -20.81 0.71 5.79
C GLU A 197 -20.80 1.28 4.35
N MET A 198 -19.62 1.59 3.82
CA MET A 198 -19.45 2.02 2.42
C MET A 198 -19.95 0.95 1.45
N SER A 199 -19.55 -0.31 1.65
CA SER A 199 -19.95 -1.42 0.79
C SER A 199 -21.46 -1.72 0.84
N SER A 200 -22.13 -1.36 1.94
CA SER A 200 -23.59 -1.51 2.10
C SER A 200 -24.41 -0.43 1.40
N GLY A 201 -23.79 0.70 1.03
CA GLY A 201 -24.46 1.86 0.43
C GLY A 201 -25.16 2.80 1.43
N LYS A 202 -25.49 2.34 2.65
CA LYS A 202 -26.15 3.16 3.69
C LYS A 202 -25.30 4.36 4.12
N PHE A 203 -23.99 4.18 4.14
CA PHE A 203 -23.02 5.24 4.42
C PHE A 203 -23.29 6.51 3.61
N TYR A 204 -23.56 6.36 2.32
CA TYR A 204 -23.75 7.48 1.38
C TYR A 204 -25.08 8.21 1.53
N GLN A 205 -26.04 7.64 2.27
CA GLN A 205 -27.33 8.28 2.56
C GLN A 205 -27.27 9.12 3.85
N ASN A 206 -26.21 8.98 4.65
CA ASN A 206 -26.07 9.68 5.91
C ASN A 206 -25.71 11.17 5.69
N LYS A 207 -26.68 12.06 5.89
CA LYS A 207 -26.51 13.51 5.74
C LYS A 207 -25.48 14.10 6.71
N ALA A 208 -25.42 13.62 7.94
CA ALA A 208 -24.48 14.13 8.94
C ALA A 208 -23.02 13.82 8.54
N MET A 209 -22.78 12.63 8.00
CA MET A 209 -21.48 12.26 7.43
C MET A 209 -21.06 13.23 6.32
N TRP A 210 -21.96 13.54 5.38
CA TRP A 210 -21.65 14.47 4.28
C TRP A 210 -21.43 15.91 4.73
N ILE A 211 -22.14 16.37 5.78
CA ILE A 211 -21.87 17.68 6.39
C ILE A 211 -20.46 17.70 6.98
N GLY A 212 -20.07 16.66 7.73
CA GLY A 212 -18.72 16.54 8.29
C GLY A 212 -17.64 16.44 7.20
N PHE A 213 -17.86 15.62 6.18
CA PHE A 213 -16.96 15.52 5.02
C PHE A 213 -16.83 16.86 4.30
N GLY A 214 -17.94 17.55 4.02
CA GLY A 214 -17.93 18.84 3.34
C GLY A 214 -17.18 19.92 4.12
N LEU A 215 -17.34 19.94 5.45
CA LEU A 215 -16.61 20.86 6.33
C LEU A 215 -15.11 20.58 6.31
N ALA A 216 -14.70 19.33 6.53
CA ALA A 216 -13.29 18.93 6.51
C ALA A 216 -12.66 19.18 5.14
N PHE A 217 -13.35 18.77 4.06
CA PHE A 217 -12.92 18.99 2.69
C PHE A 217 -12.72 20.49 2.38
N LEU A 218 -13.65 21.35 2.79
CA LEU A 218 -13.53 22.79 2.55
C LEU A 218 -12.33 23.38 3.30
N ILE A 219 -12.12 22.98 4.55
CA ILE A 219 -10.98 23.41 5.36
C ILE A 219 -9.66 22.98 4.72
N ASP A 220 -9.53 21.69 4.36
CA ASP A 220 -8.32 21.16 3.74
C ASP A 220 -8.07 21.73 2.35
N LEU A 221 -9.14 21.97 1.57
CA LEU A 221 -9.05 22.61 0.25
C LEU A 221 -8.55 24.04 0.37
N LEU A 222 -9.09 24.82 1.31
CA LEU A 222 -8.62 26.19 1.57
C LEU A 222 -7.15 26.19 2.02
N ALA A 223 -6.78 25.29 2.93
CA ALA A 223 -5.39 25.16 3.38
C ALA A 223 -4.47 24.78 2.21
N GLY A 224 -4.85 23.82 1.38
CA GLY A 224 -4.07 23.43 0.19
C GLY A 224 -3.96 24.54 -0.85
N LEU A 225 -5.04 25.31 -1.07
CA LEU A 225 -5.02 26.48 -1.95
C LEU A 225 -4.15 27.61 -1.40
N HIS A 226 -4.12 27.83 -0.08
CA HIS A 226 -3.25 28.84 0.54
C HIS A 226 -1.77 28.49 0.37
N GLU A 227 -1.39 27.22 0.50
CA GLU A 227 -0.02 26.75 0.26
C GLU A 227 0.42 26.98 -1.20
N LEU A 228 -0.48 26.77 -2.17
CA LEU A 228 -0.19 27.01 -3.59
C LEU A 228 -0.28 28.49 -3.98
N PHE A 229 -1.23 29.22 -3.37
CA PHE A 229 -1.56 30.61 -3.63
C PHE A 229 -1.78 31.34 -2.30
N PRO A 230 -0.73 31.95 -1.71
CA PRO A 230 -0.80 32.61 -0.40
C PRO A 230 -1.85 33.72 -0.26
N VAL A 231 -2.40 34.20 -1.39
CA VAL A 231 -3.51 35.17 -1.43
C VAL A 231 -4.84 34.61 -0.92
N VAL A 232 -5.05 33.29 -0.97
CA VAL A 232 -6.29 32.65 -0.50
C VAL A 232 -6.25 32.54 1.01
N PRO A 233 -7.14 33.17 1.79
CA PRO A 233 -7.11 33.05 3.25
C PRO A 233 -7.53 31.64 3.67
N ALA A 234 -6.74 31.01 4.55
CA ALA A 234 -7.06 29.70 5.10
C ALA A 234 -6.97 29.68 6.64
N PRO A 235 -7.85 28.93 7.32
CA PRO A 235 -7.68 28.66 8.74
C PRO A 235 -6.36 27.91 8.97
N ARG A 236 -5.66 28.24 10.06
CA ARG A 236 -4.38 27.59 10.42
C ARG A 236 -4.64 26.21 11.01
N VAL A 237 -4.71 25.20 10.14
CA VAL A 237 -5.01 23.81 10.55
C VAL A 237 -3.79 22.89 10.46
N LYS A 238 -2.72 23.31 9.75
CA LYS A 238 -1.45 22.58 9.64
C LYS A 238 -0.35 23.15 10.56
N TRP A 239 0.65 22.32 10.80
CA TRP A 239 1.82 22.57 11.66
C TRP A 239 2.43 23.95 11.43
N TYR A 240 2.61 24.69 12.53
CA TYR A 240 3.33 25.96 12.51
C TYR A 240 4.82 25.67 12.41
N ASN A 241 5.49 26.18 11.36
CA ASN A 241 6.92 26.00 11.22
C ASN A 241 7.63 26.78 12.34
N LEU A 242 8.24 26.05 13.27
CA LEU A 242 8.98 26.61 14.39
C LEU A 242 10.45 26.90 14.05
N ALA A 243 10.96 26.44 12.90
CA ALA A 243 12.34 26.70 12.48
C ALA A 243 12.73 28.20 12.43
N PRO A 244 11.82 29.16 12.18
CA PRO A 244 12.15 30.59 12.28
C PRO A 244 12.38 31.09 13.72
N PHE A 245 12.09 30.29 14.75
CA PHE A 245 12.22 30.64 16.17
C PHE A 245 13.42 29.99 16.87
N PHE A 246 14.19 29.17 16.15
CA PHE A 246 15.38 28.44 16.63
C PHE A 246 16.52 28.60 15.64
#